data_AF-A0AB39PKR2-F1
#
_entry.id   AF-A0AB39PKR2-F1
#
_cell.length_a   1.000
_cell.length_b   1.000
_cell.length_c   1.000
_cell.angle_alpha   90.00
_cell.angle_beta   90.00
_cell.angle_gamma   90.00
#
_symmetry.space_group_name_H-M   'P 1'
#
loop_
_entity.id
_entity.type
_entity.pdbx_description
1 polymer ?
#
loop_
_entity_poly.entity_id
_entity_poly.type
_entity_poly.pdbx_seq_one_letter_code
_entity_poly.pdbx_strand_id
1 'polypeptide(L)'
;MEPTCKAWNALGRLLTEGKVKKVYVPSSARVLDDDERELVELARRTIDAHTDAGPDEDGIHTVGGAVMAADYRMFAGVNLYHFTGGPCAELVALGAARAQGARQMRCIVAVGNHGRGVIGPCGRDRQVFVDYYPTMRVIVPTPAGLRSVLAADLMPLAQRWTPEAGMNGLDPSLCQDPETAGPPIIRFNPRYLEVVRSGAKTKTTRFRDPAQLGPARLVFESDPEVVLSAEVTGIRHCLVSDLTNQDAQAEGLTTAAELREGLKGHYPDLAGTDEVDVITFQINDKTGAA
;
A
#
# COMPACT_ATOMS: atom_id res chain seq x y z
N MET A 1 2.21 -52.46 -34.31
CA MET A 1 2.89 -51.22 -33.87
C MET A 1 2.28 -50.06 -34.66
N GLU A 2 1.57 -49.11 -34.07
CA GLU A 2 1.52 -48.82 -32.64
C GLU A 2 0.16 -48.22 -32.23
N PRO A 3 -0.59 -48.89 -31.33
CA PRO A 3 -1.82 -48.40 -30.71
C PRO A 3 -1.60 -47.23 -29.72
N THR A 4 -0.38 -46.73 -29.59
CA THR A 4 0.08 -45.79 -28.58
C THR A 4 -0.42 -44.37 -28.82
N CYS A 5 -0.61 -43.93 -30.07
CA CYS A 5 -0.95 -42.53 -30.37
C CYS A 5 -2.42 -42.16 -30.02
N LYS A 6 -3.35 -43.11 -30.03
CA LYS A 6 -4.76 -42.86 -29.63
C LYS A 6 -4.96 -42.85 -28.10
N ALA A 7 -4.15 -43.59 -27.35
CA ALA A 7 -4.20 -43.60 -25.88
C ALA A 7 -3.75 -42.27 -25.27
N TRP A 8 -2.77 -41.59 -25.88
CA TRP A 8 -2.29 -40.27 -25.43
C TRP A 8 -3.32 -39.15 -25.60
N ASN A 9 -4.12 -39.18 -26.67
CA ASN A 9 -5.16 -38.17 -26.89
C ASN A 9 -6.37 -38.31 -25.95
N ALA A 10 -6.67 -39.54 -25.50
CA ALA A 10 -7.70 -39.79 -24.48
C ALA A 10 -7.20 -39.42 -23.07
N LEU A 11 -5.93 -39.70 -22.74
CA LEU A 11 -5.32 -39.32 -21.47
C LEU A 11 -5.13 -37.80 -21.33
N GLY A 12 -4.85 -37.10 -22.44
CA GLY A 12 -4.74 -35.63 -22.47
C GLY A 12 -6.08 -34.91 -22.25
N ARG A 13 -7.21 -35.50 -22.68
CA ARG A 13 -8.56 -34.98 -22.40
C ARG A 13 -9.03 -35.28 -20.97
N LEU A 14 -8.66 -36.44 -20.42
CA LEU A 14 -9.00 -36.78 -19.03
C LEU A 14 -8.19 -35.99 -17.98
N LEU A 15 -7.01 -35.46 -18.33
CA LEU A 15 -6.20 -34.62 -17.43
C LEU A 15 -6.55 -33.12 -17.47
N THR A 16 -7.39 -32.67 -18.40
CA THR A 16 -7.79 -31.27 -18.53
C THR A 16 -9.13 -30.94 -17.85
N GLU A 17 -9.90 -31.93 -17.40
CA GLU A 17 -11.22 -31.72 -16.78
C GLU A 17 -11.22 -31.66 -15.24
N GLY A 18 -10.06 -31.55 -14.56
CA GLY A 18 -10.04 -31.61 -13.09
C GLY A 18 -8.96 -30.84 -12.34
N LYS A 19 -8.14 -30.01 -12.99
CA LYS A 19 -7.14 -29.19 -12.30
C LYS A 19 -7.24 -27.74 -12.73
N VAL A 20 -7.99 -26.96 -11.95
CA VAL A 20 -7.79 -25.51 -11.89
C VAL A 20 -6.30 -25.30 -11.62
N LYS A 21 -5.54 -24.85 -12.63
CA LYS A 21 -4.16 -24.41 -12.41
C LYS A 21 -4.22 -23.38 -11.29
N LYS A 22 -3.64 -23.70 -10.13
CA LYS A 22 -3.55 -22.79 -9.00
C LYS A 22 -2.81 -21.56 -9.53
N VAL A 23 -3.55 -20.50 -9.83
CA VAL A 23 -2.98 -19.25 -10.33
C VAL A 23 -2.05 -18.78 -9.23
N TYR A 24 -0.77 -18.59 -9.55
CA TYR A 24 0.16 -18.05 -8.59
C TYR A 24 -0.25 -16.60 -8.30
N VAL A 25 -0.73 -16.39 -7.07
CA VAL A 25 -0.96 -15.09 -6.48
C VAL A 25 0.07 -14.97 -5.36
N PRO A 26 0.92 -13.93 -5.34
CA PRO A 26 1.93 -13.79 -4.30
C PRO A 26 1.31 -13.78 -2.90
N SER A 27 2.05 -14.26 -1.90
CA SER A 27 1.57 -14.30 -0.51
C SER A 27 1.26 -12.91 0.05
N SER A 28 1.89 -11.85 -0.48
CA SER A 28 1.59 -10.47 -0.09
C SER A 28 0.28 -9.91 -0.69
N ALA A 29 -0.40 -10.65 -1.57
CA ALA A 29 -1.58 -10.15 -2.25
C ALA A 29 -2.73 -9.89 -1.30
N ARG A 30 -3.23 -8.64 -1.29
CA ARG A 30 -4.43 -8.22 -0.55
C ARG A 30 -5.41 -7.49 -1.45
N VAL A 31 -6.65 -7.37 -0.96
CA VAL A 31 -7.69 -6.54 -1.58
C VAL A 31 -7.31 -5.07 -1.42
N LEU A 32 -7.66 -4.25 -2.43
CA LEU A 32 -7.40 -2.82 -2.39
C LEU A 32 -8.23 -2.14 -1.30
N ASP A 33 -7.57 -1.31 -0.51
CA ASP A 33 -8.23 -0.32 0.36
C ASP A 33 -8.76 0.89 -0.43
N ASP A 34 -9.40 1.83 0.24
CA ASP A 34 -10.06 2.98 -0.39
C ASP A 34 -9.04 3.96 -1.01
N ASP A 35 -7.89 4.18 -0.35
CA ASP A 35 -6.80 5.02 -0.89
C ASP A 35 -6.19 4.40 -2.15
N GLU A 36 -5.98 3.08 -2.15
CA GLU A 36 -5.50 2.34 -3.32
C GLU A 36 -6.50 2.40 -4.48
N ARG A 37 -7.82 2.45 -4.21
CA ARG A 37 -8.84 2.66 -5.26
C ARG A 37 -8.78 4.07 -5.83
N GLU A 38 -8.64 5.09 -4.97
CA GLU A 38 -8.48 6.47 -5.45
C GLU A 38 -7.19 6.65 -6.25
N LEU A 39 -6.12 5.93 -5.91
CA LEU A 39 -4.89 5.92 -6.69
C LEU A 39 -5.10 5.37 -8.12
N VAL A 40 -5.91 4.31 -8.29
CA VAL A 40 -6.30 3.81 -9.61
C VAL A 40 -7.09 4.88 -10.39
N GLU A 41 -8.03 5.55 -9.72
CA GLU A 41 -8.85 6.59 -10.34
C GLU A 41 -8.02 7.81 -10.75
N LEU A 42 -7.02 8.20 -9.95
CA LEU A 42 -6.08 9.25 -10.31
C LEU A 42 -5.30 8.89 -11.59
N ALA A 43 -4.74 7.69 -11.67
CA ALA A 43 -4.02 7.23 -12.87
C ALA A 43 -4.94 7.19 -14.10
N ARG A 44 -6.18 6.70 -13.92
CA ARG A 44 -7.20 6.64 -14.98
C ARG A 44 -7.58 8.03 -15.50
N ARG A 45 -7.97 8.95 -14.62
CA ARG A 45 -8.33 10.33 -15.00
C ARG A 45 -7.15 11.05 -15.67
N THR A 46 -5.93 10.80 -15.21
CA THR A 46 -4.72 11.37 -15.80
C THR A 46 -4.54 10.90 -17.25
N ILE A 47 -4.63 9.60 -17.52
CA ILE A 47 -4.43 9.12 -18.89
C ILE A 47 -5.59 9.46 -19.82
N ASP A 48 -6.83 9.45 -19.33
CA ASP A 48 -8.01 9.84 -20.11
C ASP A 48 -7.91 11.32 -20.56
N ALA A 49 -7.28 12.18 -19.76
CA ALA A 49 -7.12 13.61 -20.06
C ALA A 49 -5.90 13.95 -20.94
N HIS A 50 -4.89 13.09 -20.98
CA HIS A 50 -3.57 13.42 -21.53
C HIS A 50 -3.07 12.48 -22.62
N THR A 51 -3.81 11.43 -22.95
CA THR A 51 -3.43 10.55 -24.06
C THR A 51 -3.45 11.31 -25.39
N ASP A 52 -2.46 11.03 -26.23
CA ASP A 52 -2.33 11.57 -27.58
C ASP A 52 -2.84 10.63 -28.68
N ALA A 53 -3.28 9.43 -28.31
CA ALA A 53 -3.88 8.46 -29.20
C ALA A 53 -5.41 8.62 -29.28
N GLY A 54 -5.96 8.50 -30.48
CA GLY A 54 -7.39 8.21 -30.65
C GLY A 54 -7.74 6.76 -30.25
N PRO A 55 -9.04 6.44 -30.07
CA PRO A 55 -9.50 5.06 -29.91
C PRO A 55 -9.07 4.26 -31.15
N ASP A 56 -8.17 3.29 -30.98
CA ASP A 56 -7.56 2.45 -32.01
C ASP A 56 -6.35 3.03 -32.78
N GLU A 57 -5.73 4.09 -32.28
CA GLU A 57 -4.48 4.64 -32.82
C GLU A 57 -3.26 4.32 -31.93
N ASP A 58 -2.09 4.24 -32.54
CA ASP A 58 -0.83 4.26 -31.81
C ASP A 58 -0.56 5.67 -31.28
N GLY A 59 0.02 5.78 -30.09
CA GLY A 59 0.39 7.05 -29.47
C GLY A 59 1.67 6.95 -28.65
N ILE A 60 2.23 8.10 -28.33
CA ILE A 60 3.44 8.20 -27.50
C ILE A 60 3.05 8.11 -26.02
N HIS A 61 1.90 8.67 -25.65
CA HIS A 61 1.38 8.84 -24.30
C HIS A 61 0.10 8.01 -24.14
N THR A 62 0.24 6.74 -23.77
CA THR A 62 -0.87 5.76 -23.78
C THR A 62 -1.11 5.11 -22.42
N VAL A 63 -0.25 5.35 -21.42
CA VAL A 63 -0.37 4.80 -20.07
C VAL A 63 -0.22 5.91 -19.04
N GLY A 64 -1.16 5.99 -18.10
CA GLY A 64 -1.06 6.81 -16.89
C GLY A 64 -0.53 5.98 -15.73
N GLY A 65 0.25 6.60 -14.87
CA GLY A 65 0.78 6.02 -13.65
C GLY A 65 0.45 6.94 -12.49
N ALA A 66 0.24 6.36 -11.32
CA ALA A 66 0.13 7.13 -10.09
C ALA A 66 0.86 6.42 -8.95
N VAL A 67 1.54 7.20 -8.11
CA VAL A 67 2.22 6.73 -6.90
C VAL A 67 1.70 7.48 -5.69
N MET A 68 1.46 6.76 -4.60
CA MET A 68 1.11 7.29 -3.30
C MET A 68 2.35 7.24 -2.38
N ALA A 69 2.70 8.38 -1.79
CA ALA A 69 3.76 8.48 -0.80
C ALA A 69 3.30 8.02 0.60
N ALA A 70 4.24 7.87 1.54
CA ALA A 70 3.93 7.49 2.92
C ALA A 70 3.06 8.53 3.68
N ASP A 71 3.07 9.78 3.23
CA ASP A 71 2.23 10.88 3.73
C ASP A 71 0.90 11.02 2.96
N TYR A 72 0.51 9.98 2.21
CA TYR A 72 -0.72 9.87 1.40
C TYR A 72 -0.87 10.89 0.27
N ARG A 73 0.15 11.73 0.02
CA ARG A 73 0.15 12.54 -1.21
C ARG A 73 0.28 11.61 -2.41
N MET A 74 -0.54 11.84 -3.42
CA MET A 74 -0.55 11.09 -4.66
C MET A 74 0.01 11.93 -5.80
N PHE A 75 0.80 11.29 -6.66
CA PHE A 75 1.50 11.94 -7.76
C PHE A 75 1.25 11.14 -9.04
N ALA A 76 0.84 11.82 -10.09
CA ALA A 76 0.56 11.20 -11.38
C ALA A 76 1.70 11.39 -12.38
N GLY A 77 1.76 10.50 -13.37
CA GLY A 77 2.67 10.56 -14.51
C GLY A 77 2.02 9.93 -15.73
N VAL A 78 2.54 10.24 -16.91
CA VAL A 78 2.16 9.61 -18.19
C VAL A 78 3.44 9.11 -18.84
N ASN A 79 3.40 7.93 -19.47
CA ASN A 79 4.58 7.39 -20.13
C ASN A 79 5.05 8.32 -21.25
N LEU A 80 6.36 8.30 -21.53
CA LEU A 80 6.92 8.92 -22.73
C LEU A 80 7.56 7.82 -23.54
N TYR A 81 6.86 7.35 -24.58
CA TYR A 81 7.42 6.34 -25.47
C TYR A 81 8.62 6.90 -26.25
N HIS A 82 9.73 6.17 -26.23
CA HIS A 82 10.88 6.43 -27.08
C HIS A 82 11.69 5.15 -27.29
N PHE A 83 12.25 4.94 -28.48
CA PHE A 83 12.94 3.69 -28.84
C PHE A 83 14.18 3.39 -27.99
N THR A 84 14.79 4.42 -27.39
CA THR A 84 15.94 4.28 -26.47
C THR A 84 15.51 3.84 -25.06
N GLY A 85 14.23 3.46 -24.89
CA GLY A 85 13.67 3.15 -23.59
C GLY A 85 13.18 4.40 -22.86
N GLY A 86 12.31 5.18 -23.48
CA GLY A 86 11.61 6.26 -22.77
C GLY A 86 10.86 5.76 -21.52
N PRO A 87 10.65 6.59 -20.49
CA PRO A 87 10.17 6.15 -19.19
C PRO A 87 8.71 5.67 -19.24
N CYS A 88 8.44 4.58 -18.52
CA CYS A 88 7.08 4.15 -18.23
C CYS A 88 6.38 5.16 -17.31
N ALA A 89 5.05 5.12 -17.28
CA ALA A 89 4.26 6.08 -16.52
C ALA A 89 4.58 6.01 -15.02
N GLU A 90 4.87 4.83 -14.51
CA GLU A 90 5.29 4.58 -13.13
C GLU A 90 6.59 5.33 -12.77
N LEU A 91 7.58 5.31 -13.67
CA LEU A 91 8.85 6.01 -13.46
C LEU A 91 8.68 7.53 -13.49
N VAL A 92 7.80 8.03 -14.36
CA VAL A 92 7.44 9.45 -14.41
C VAL A 92 6.74 9.87 -13.11
N ALA A 93 5.80 9.06 -12.61
CA ALA A 93 5.10 9.33 -11.35
C ALA A 93 6.07 9.33 -10.15
N LEU A 94 7.01 8.38 -10.07
CA LEU A 94 8.07 8.35 -9.06
C LEU A 94 8.96 9.59 -9.12
N GLY A 95 9.36 10.00 -10.32
CA GLY A 95 10.13 11.23 -10.52
C GLY A 95 9.37 12.48 -10.07
N ALA A 96 8.09 12.57 -10.41
CA ALA A 96 7.20 13.67 -10.00
C ALA A 96 7.05 13.73 -8.47
N ALA A 97 6.83 12.59 -7.82
CA ALA A 97 6.77 12.50 -6.36
C ALA A 97 8.07 13.00 -5.71
N ARG A 98 9.22 12.58 -6.25
CA ARG A 98 10.53 13.00 -5.74
C ARG A 98 10.75 14.50 -5.87
N ALA A 99 10.40 15.07 -7.03
CA ALA A 99 10.50 16.50 -7.30
C ALA A 99 9.64 17.35 -6.35
N GLN A 100 8.53 16.79 -5.87
CA GLN A 100 7.62 17.42 -4.90
C GLN A 100 7.91 17.08 -3.44
N GLY A 101 9.10 16.54 -3.17
CA GLY A 101 9.59 16.35 -1.80
C GLY A 101 9.27 15.00 -1.18
N ALA A 102 8.49 14.12 -1.82
CA ALA A 102 8.22 12.79 -1.28
C ALA A 102 9.48 11.90 -1.35
N ARG A 103 9.76 11.14 -0.29
CA ARG A 103 10.93 10.24 -0.23
C ARG A 103 10.57 8.76 -0.08
N GLN A 104 9.45 8.46 0.58
CA GLN A 104 8.97 7.10 0.83
C GLN A 104 7.68 6.84 0.05
N MET A 105 7.58 5.68 -0.59
CA MET A 105 6.46 5.31 -1.46
C MET A 105 5.69 4.14 -0.87
N ARG A 106 4.37 4.27 -0.80
CA ARG A 106 3.45 3.29 -0.23
C ARG A 106 2.88 2.35 -1.29
N CYS A 107 2.38 2.91 -2.39
CA CYS A 107 1.70 2.15 -3.43
C CYS A 107 1.87 2.79 -4.81
N ILE A 108 1.91 2.00 -5.88
CA ILE A 108 1.96 2.46 -7.27
C ILE A 108 1.04 1.64 -8.18
N VAL A 109 0.55 2.27 -9.25
CA VAL A 109 -0.28 1.63 -10.28
C VAL A 109 -0.04 2.24 -11.66
N ALA A 110 -0.28 1.45 -12.71
CA ALA A 110 -0.35 1.90 -14.09
C ALA A 110 -1.71 1.52 -14.72
N VAL A 111 -2.27 2.43 -15.51
CA VAL A 111 -3.58 2.32 -16.17
C VAL A 111 -3.43 2.67 -17.64
N GLY A 112 -3.88 1.80 -18.54
CA GLY A 112 -3.89 2.07 -19.96
C GLY A 112 -5.04 3.01 -20.37
N ASN A 113 -4.80 3.84 -21.38
CA ASN A 113 -5.81 4.69 -22.01
C ASN A 113 -7.01 3.88 -22.56
N HIS A 114 -8.09 4.59 -22.91
CA HIS A 114 -9.29 4.04 -23.57
C HIS A 114 -9.93 2.84 -22.84
N GLY A 115 -9.94 2.88 -21.50
CA GLY A 115 -10.60 1.85 -20.70
C GLY A 115 -9.87 0.49 -20.69
N ARG A 116 -8.61 0.42 -21.14
CA ARG A 116 -7.79 -0.80 -21.02
C ARG A 116 -7.55 -1.24 -19.58
N GLY A 117 -7.78 -0.35 -18.62
CA GLY A 117 -7.75 -0.65 -17.19
C GLY A 117 -6.34 -0.77 -16.64
N VAL A 118 -6.23 -1.32 -15.43
CA VAL A 118 -4.94 -1.53 -14.75
C VAL A 118 -4.09 -2.54 -15.52
N ILE A 119 -2.84 -2.19 -15.78
CA ILE A 119 -1.84 -3.08 -16.39
C ILE A 119 -0.73 -3.37 -15.38
N GLY A 120 -0.19 -4.59 -15.41
CA GLY A 120 0.94 -4.94 -14.56
C GLY A 120 2.22 -4.24 -15.02
N PRO A 121 3.15 -3.89 -14.12
CA PRO A 121 4.37 -3.19 -14.48
C PRO A 121 5.27 -4.05 -15.35
N CYS A 122 6.01 -3.39 -16.26
CA CYS A 122 6.97 -4.07 -17.12
C CYS A 122 8.22 -4.52 -16.35
N GLY A 123 9.06 -5.35 -16.97
CA GLY A 123 10.26 -5.89 -16.30
C GLY A 123 11.24 -4.81 -15.82
N ARG A 124 11.39 -3.70 -16.57
CA ARG A 124 12.26 -2.60 -16.19
C ARG A 124 11.77 -1.89 -14.93
N ASP A 125 10.47 -1.61 -14.86
CA ASP A 125 9.89 -0.91 -13.71
C ASP A 125 9.93 -1.80 -12.46
N ARG A 126 9.68 -3.11 -12.62
CA ARG A 126 9.83 -4.07 -11.50
C ARG A 126 11.24 -4.04 -10.91
N GLN A 127 12.28 -4.00 -11.75
CA GLN A 127 13.66 -3.91 -11.25
C GLN A 127 13.89 -2.60 -10.49
N VAL A 128 13.43 -1.45 -11.02
CA VAL A 128 13.50 -0.15 -10.33
C VAL A 128 12.78 -0.22 -8.98
N PHE A 129 11.61 -0.85 -8.92
CA PHE A 129 10.86 -1.00 -7.68
C PHE A 129 11.62 -1.85 -6.67
N VAL A 130 12.19 -2.99 -7.07
CA VAL A 130 12.99 -3.82 -6.16
C VAL A 130 14.24 -3.09 -5.66
N ASP A 131 14.90 -2.33 -6.54
CA ASP A 131 16.14 -1.64 -6.21
C ASP A 131 15.93 -0.51 -5.19
N TYR A 132 14.88 0.28 -5.37
CA TYR A 132 14.70 1.52 -4.60
C TYR A 132 13.50 1.51 -3.65
N TYR A 133 12.51 0.67 -3.90
CA TYR A 133 11.22 0.64 -3.21
C TYR A 133 10.71 -0.81 -2.97
N PRO A 134 11.52 -1.74 -2.44
CA PRO A 134 11.18 -3.17 -2.43
C PRO A 134 9.91 -3.50 -1.63
N THR A 135 9.58 -2.66 -0.66
CA THR A 135 8.40 -2.79 0.20
C THR A 135 7.19 -1.98 -0.28
N MET A 136 7.34 -1.16 -1.32
CA MET A 136 6.23 -0.45 -1.93
C MET A 136 5.25 -1.46 -2.55
N ARG A 137 3.97 -1.19 -2.39
CA ARG A 137 2.91 -2.00 -2.98
C ARG A 137 2.69 -1.64 -4.45
N VAL A 138 2.27 -2.61 -5.23
CA VAL A 138 1.95 -2.46 -6.65
C VAL A 138 0.57 -3.05 -6.90
N ILE A 139 -0.32 -2.27 -7.50
CA ILE A 139 -1.65 -2.73 -7.89
C ILE A 139 -1.55 -3.44 -9.23
N VAL A 140 -1.96 -4.70 -9.28
CA VAL A 140 -1.89 -5.55 -10.47
C VAL A 140 -3.23 -6.26 -10.74
N PRO A 141 -3.57 -6.52 -12.02
CA PRO A 141 -4.71 -7.35 -12.35
C PRO A 141 -4.41 -8.82 -12.05
N THR A 142 -5.36 -9.51 -11.42
CA THR A 142 -5.31 -10.97 -11.19
C THR A 142 -6.64 -11.61 -11.60
N PRO A 143 -6.71 -12.94 -11.75
CA PRO A 143 -7.98 -13.64 -11.97
C PRO A 143 -9.03 -13.46 -10.85
N ALA A 144 -8.61 -13.02 -9.66
CA ALA A 144 -9.50 -12.70 -8.54
C ALA A 144 -9.86 -11.19 -8.47
N GLY A 145 -9.59 -10.44 -9.54
CA GLY A 145 -9.70 -8.98 -9.59
C GLY A 145 -8.37 -8.28 -9.27
N LEU A 146 -8.42 -6.95 -9.08
CA LEU A 146 -7.24 -6.18 -8.70
C LEU A 146 -6.72 -6.63 -7.33
N ARG A 147 -5.40 -6.76 -7.21
CA ARG A 147 -4.71 -7.04 -5.96
C ARG A 147 -3.55 -6.10 -5.79
N SER A 148 -3.32 -5.71 -4.54
CA SER A 148 -2.15 -4.97 -4.12
C SER A 148 -1.12 -5.98 -3.63
N VAL A 149 0.08 -6.02 -4.22
CA VAL A 149 1.18 -6.95 -3.90
C VAL A 149 2.46 -6.17 -3.60
N LEU A 150 3.45 -6.76 -2.92
CA LEU A 150 4.76 -6.11 -2.79
C LEU A 150 5.50 -6.06 -4.12
N ALA A 151 6.31 -5.02 -4.32
CA ALA A 151 7.24 -4.92 -5.45
C ALA A 151 8.20 -6.12 -5.51
N ALA A 152 8.77 -6.54 -4.36
CA ALA A 152 9.65 -7.70 -4.27
C ALA A 152 9.01 -9.01 -4.77
N ASP A 153 7.70 -9.16 -4.61
CA ASP A 153 6.96 -10.36 -5.01
C ASP A 153 6.70 -10.44 -6.53
N LEU A 154 6.92 -9.36 -7.26
CA LEU A 154 6.77 -9.32 -8.72
C LEU A 154 7.98 -9.89 -9.47
N MET A 155 9.07 -10.17 -8.75
CA MET A 155 10.31 -10.71 -9.29
C MET A 155 10.79 -11.90 -8.46
N PRO A 156 10.50 -13.14 -8.88
CA PRO A 156 11.00 -14.31 -8.18
C PRO A 156 12.54 -14.33 -8.24
N LEU A 157 13.16 -14.57 -7.09
CA LEU A 157 14.61 -14.60 -6.94
C LEU A 157 15.30 -13.28 -7.32
N ALA A 158 14.65 -12.15 -7.03
CA ALA A 158 15.19 -10.84 -7.35
C ALA A 158 16.57 -10.62 -6.72
N GLN A 159 17.47 -10.03 -7.51
CA GLN A 159 18.72 -9.48 -7.05
C GLN A 159 18.60 -7.96 -7.05
N ARG A 160 18.93 -7.36 -5.92
CA ARG A 160 18.79 -5.91 -5.71
C ARG A 160 20.07 -5.21 -6.13
N TRP A 161 19.98 -4.22 -7.00
CA TRP A 161 21.10 -3.36 -7.34
C TRP A 161 21.15 -2.13 -6.42
N THR A 162 22.35 -1.75 -5.99
CA THR A 162 22.60 -0.47 -5.30
C THR A 162 23.78 0.28 -5.95
N PRO A 163 23.79 1.63 -5.91
CA PRO A 163 24.90 2.41 -6.45
C PRO A 163 26.26 2.04 -5.84
N GLU A 164 26.29 1.69 -4.56
CA GLU A 164 27.53 1.45 -3.81
C GLU A 164 28.08 0.04 -3.99
N ALA A 165 27.20 -0.96 -4.12
CA ALA A 165 27.58 -2.37 -4.10
C ALA A 165 27.30 -3.11 -5.42
N GLY A 166 26.68 -2.44 -6.40
CA GLY A 166 26.25 -3.08 -7.63
C GLY A 166 25.14 -4.11 -7.35
N MET A 167 25.18 -5.24 -8.07
CA MET A 167 24.17 -6.30 -7.90
C MET A 167 24.44 -7.10 -6.62
N ASN A 168 23.50 -7.06 -5.69
CA ASN A 168 23.58 -7.79 -4.43
C ASN A 168 22.96 -9.20 -4.55
N GLY A 169 23.33 -10.07 -3.62
CA GLY A 169 22.71 -11.39 -3.49
C GLY A 169 21.22 -11.31 -3.12
N LEU A 170 20.57 -12.48 -3.15
CA LEU A 170 19.18 -12.60 -2.76
C LEU A 170 19.01 -12.25 -1.27
N ASP A 171 18.11 -11.33 -0.97
CA ASP A 171 17.73 -10.93 0.39
C ASP A 171 16.27 -11.36 0.65
N PRO A 172 16.06 -12.48 1.38
CA PRO A 172 14.72 -12.98 1.69
C PRO A 172 13.87 -12.03 2.53
N SER A 173 14.48 -11.07 3.23
CA SER A 173 13.74 -10.12 4.07
C SER A 173 12.88 -9.17 3.23
N LEU A 174 13.25 -8.94 1.97
CA LEU A 174 12.51 -8.07 1.04
C LEU A 174 11.14 -8.62 0.64
N CYS A 175 10.95 -9.95 0.74
CA CYS A 175 9.66 -10.60 0.44
C CYS A 175 8.67 -10.53 1.61
N GLN A 176 9.06 -9.91 2.73
CA GLN A 176 8.19 -9.73 3.89
C GLN A 176 7.60 -8.32 3.85
N ASP A 177 6.28 -8.24 3.81
CA ASP A 177 5.58 -6.95 3.78
C ASP A 177 5.77 -6.27 5.14
N PRO A 178 6.46 -5.12 5.25
CA PRO A 178 6.68 -4.47 6.53
C PRO A 178 5.38 -4.07 7.23
N GLU A 179 4.26 -3.93 6.51
CA GLU A 179 2.95 -3.71 7.11
C GLU A 179 2.47 -4.93 7.93
N THR A 180 2.82 -6.14 7.48
CA THR A 180 2.39 -7.41 8.11
C THR A 180 3.52 -8.13 8.85
N ALA A 181 4.78 -7.77 8.59
CA ALA A 181 5.95 -8.42 9.15
C ALA A 181 6.23 -7.84 10.54
N GLY A 182 6.06 -8.69 11.56
CA GLY A 182 6.25 -8.31 12.96
C GLY A 182 4.96 -7.81 13.62
N PRO A 183 5.07 -7.07 14.73
CA PRO A 183 3.91 -6.58 15.46
C PRO A 183 2.98 -5.69 14.60
N PRO A 184 1.65 -5.76 14.77
CA PRO A 184 0.68 -4.91 14.06
C PRO A 184 1.03 -3.42 14.14
N ILE A 185 0.77 -2.70 13.06
CA ILE A 185 1.02 -1.25 12.98
C ILE A 185 -0.24 -0.47 13.36
N ILE A 186 -0.05 0.59 14.14
CA ILE A 186 -1.07 1.62 14.37
C ILE A 186 -0.50 2.93 13.82
N ARG A 187 -1.08 3.46 12.74
CA ARG A 187 -0.57 4.67 12.08
C ARG A 187 -1.06 5.96 12.75
N PHE A 188 -0.17 6.92 12.95
CA PHE A 188 -0.46 8.20 13.58
C PHE A 188 -0.08 9.36 12.66
N ASN A 189 -0.92 10.39 12.67
CA ASN A 189 -0.52 11.68 12.12
C ASN A 189 0.73 12.20 12.88
N PRO A 190 1.73 12.77 12.18
CA PRO A 190 2.97 13.25 12.80
C PRO A 190 2.78 14.23 13.98
N ARG A 191 1.68 14.98 14.00
CA ARG A 191 1.37 15.93 15.09
C ARG A 191 1.27 15.26 16.46
N TYR A 192 0.99 13.95 16.50
CA TYR A 192 0.84 13.20 17.74
C TYR A 192 2.17 12.63 18.28
N LEU A 193 3.28 12.77 17.54
CA LEU A 193 4.55 12.13 17.90
C LEU A 193 5.01 12.49 19.31
N GLU A 194 5.09 13.78 19.63
CA GLU A 194 5.62 14.23 20.92
C GLU A 194 4.68 13.92 22.10
N VAL A 195 3.37 14.00 21.89
CA VAL A 195 2.39 13.66 22.95
C VAL A 195 2.33 12.16 23.20
N VAL A 196 2.57 11.31 22.19
CA VAL A 196 2.71 9.86 22.38
C VAL A 196 4.05 9.53 23.04
N ARG A 197 5.15 10.12 22.55
CA ARG A 197 6.51 9.88 23.07
C ARG A 197 6.65 10.30 24.54
N SER A 198 6.00 11.39 24.94
CA SER A 198 5.97 11.85 26.34
C SER A 198 5.06 10.99 27.25
N GLY A 199 4.20 10.15 26.67
CA GLY A 199 3.19 9.38 27.39
C GLY A 199 1.96 10.20 27.80
N ALA A 200 1.81 11.44 27.30
CA ALA A 200 0.61 12.24 27.52
C ALA A 200 -0.61 11.66 26.79
N LYS A 201 -0.39 11.08 25.59
CA LYS A 201 -1.38 10.35 24.82
C LYS A 201 -1.15 8.83 24.96
N THR A 202 -2.12 8.14 25.55
CA THR A 202 -2.08 6.67 25.80
C THR A 202 -3.26 5.94 25.18
N LYS A 203 -4.21 6.67 24.59
CA LYS A 203 -5.31 6.11 23.83
C LYS A 203 -5.44 6.71 22.43
N THR A 204 -6.03 5.94 21.54
CA THR A 204 -6.43 6.39 20.20
C THR A 204 -7.76 5.73 19.80
N THR A 205 -8.69 6.51 19.26
CA THR A 205 -9.98 6.04 18.76
C THR A 205 -9.88 5.80 17.26
N ARG A 206 -10.32 4.63 16.81
CA ARG A 206 -10.21 4.18 15.42
C ARG A 206 -11.56 3.77 14.86
N PHE A 207 -11.81 4.18 13.62
CA PHE A 207 -12.97 3.76 12.85
C PHE A 207 -12.53 2.84 11.72
N ARG A 208 -13.05 1.60 11.70
CA ARG A 208 -12.74 0.56 10.69
C ARG A 208 -11.24 0.28 10.51
N ASP A 209 -10.45 0.46 11.56
CA ASP A 209 -9.01 0.21 11.61
C ASP A 209 -8.70 -0.69 12.83
N PRO A 210 -8.91 -2.01 12.70
CA PRO A 210 -8.89 -2.93 13.83
C PRO A 210 -7.46 -3.17 14.34
N ALA A 211 -7.29 -3.11 15.66
CA ALA A 211 -6.03 -3.42 16.34
C ALA A 211 -6.05 -4.81 17.00
N GLN A 212 -4.87 -5.26 17.44
CA GLN A 212 -4.71 -6.52 18.19
C GLN A 212 -4.03 -6.24 19.53
N LEU A 213 -4.39 -7.02 20.55
CA LEU A 213 -3.72 -6.98 21.86
C LEU A 213 -2.28 -7.51 21.74
N GLY A 214 -1.38 -6.96 22.56
CA GLY A 214 0.02 -7.35 22.60
C GLY A 214 0.95 -6.36 21.88
N PRO A 215 2.15 -6.80 21.46
CA PRO A 215 3.13 -5.92 20.83
C PRO A 215 2.55 -5.22 19.60
N ALA A 216 2.89 -3.95 19.42
CA ALA A 216 2.51 -3.14 18.26
C ALA A 216 3.63 -2.15 17.89
N ARG A 217 3.56 -1.64 16.66
CA ARG A 217 4.41 -0.57 16.15
C ARG A 217 3.56 0.67 15.93
N LEU A 218 3.86 1.76 16.63
CA LEU A 218 3.20 3.04 16.37
C LEU A 218 4.01 3.76 15.30
N VAL A 219 3.43 3.89 14.11
CA VAL A 219 4.10 4.45 12.95
C VAL A 219 3.59 5.86 12.69
N PHE A 220 4.47 6.84 12.74
CA PHE A 220 4.14 8.24 12.50
C PHE A 220 4.46 8.59 11.05
N GLU A 221 3.44 9.06 10.33
CA GLU A 221 3.44 9.29 8.88
C GLU A 221 4.22 10.57 8.50
N SER A 222 5.46 10.68 8.99
CA SER A 222 6.40 11.75 8.70
C SER A 222 7.40 11.32 7.63
N ASP A 223 8.16 12.28 7.10
CA ASP A 223 9.29 12.01 6.20
C ASP A 223 10.57 12.59 6.82
N PRO A 224 11.48 11.77 7.40
CA PRO A 224 11.44 10.30 7.47
C PRO A 224 10.37 9.76 8.43
N GLU A 225 9.92 8.52 8.19
CA GLU A 225 8.93 7.83 9.03
C GLU A 225 9.54 7.54 10.41
N VAL A 226 8.79 7.78 11.48
CA VAL A 226 9.21 7.47 12.85
C VAL A 226 8.39 6.31 13.38
N VAL A 227 9.06 5.29 13.94
CA VAL A 227 8.41 4.10 14.49
C VAL A 227 8.73 3.98 15.98
N LEU A 228 7.70 3.85 16.82
CA LEU A 228 7.84 3.56 18.25
C LEU A 228 7.34 2.15 18.56
N SER A 229 8.11 1.39 19.33
CA SER A 229 7.67 0.11 19.89
C SER A 229 6.65 0.34 21.00
N ALA A 230 5.53 -0.35 20.95
CA ALA A 230 4.47 -0.25 21.94
C ALA A 230 3.83 -1.61 22.25
N GLU A 231 3.01 -1.63 23.28
CA GLU A 231 2.14 -2.74 23.65
C GLU A 231 0.69 -2.23 23.75
N VAL A 232 -0.21 -2.83 22.98
CA VAL A 232 -1.65 -2.61 23.07
C VAL A 232 -2.17 -3.41 24.26
N THR A 233 -2.59 -2.71 25.30
CA THR A 233 -3.00 -3.28 26.59
C THR A 233 -4.51 -3.40 26.73
N GLY A 234 -5.29 -2.74 25.87
CA GLY A 234 -6.74 -2.83 25.88
C GLY A 234 -7.38 -2.32 24.60
N ILE A 235 -8.48 -2.96 24.21
CA ILE A 235 -9.33 -2.54 23.09
C ILE A 235 -10.75 -2.52 23.62
N ARG A 236 -11.42 -1.38 23.50
CA ARG A 236 -12.83 -1.22 23.88
C ARG A 236 -13.64 -0.81 22.66
N HIS A 237 -14.54 -1.69 22.24
CA HIS A 237 -15.51 -1.43 21.18
C HIS A 237 -16.69 -0.64 21.75
N CYS A 238 -17.05 0.48 21.13
CA CYS A 238 -18.22 1.28 21.54
C CYS A 238 -18.76 2.12 20.38
N LEU A 239 -19.94 2.73 20.54
CA LEU A 239 -20.41 3.71 19.58
C LEU A 239 -19.66 5.04 19.75
N VAL A 240 -19.61 5.85 18.69
CA VAL A 240 -19.09 7.22 18.77
C VAL A 240 -19.84 8.04 19.83
N SER A 241 -21.14 7.79 20.01
CA SER A 241 -21.95 8.41 21.08
C SER A 241 -21.48 8.09 22.50
N ASP A 242 -20.80 6.96 22.68
CA ASP A 242 -20.43 6.41 24.00
C ASP A 242 -19.03 6.83 24.44
N LEU A 243 -18.33 7.63 23.64
CA LEU A 243 -17.03 8.18 23.99
C LEU A 243 -17.13 9.08 25.21
N THR A 244 -16.22 8.88 26.17
CA THR A 244 -16.24 9.57 27.46
C THR A 244 -15.23 10.70 27.53
N ASN A 245 -15.39 11.60 28.52
CA ASN A 245 -14.38 12.63 28.80
C ASN A 245 -13.03 12.01 29.22
N GLN A 246 -13.04 10.81 29.82
CA GLN A 246 -11.82 10.09 30.17
C GLN A 246 -11.08 9.60 28.92
N ASP A 247 -11.81 9.18 27.88
CA ASP A 247 -11.19 8.83 26.60
C ASP A 247 -10.56 10.08 25.97
N ALA A 248 -11.29 11.19 25.93
CA ALA A 248 -10.78 12.46 25.42
C ALA A 248 -9.47 12.88 26.12
N GLN A 249 -9.43 12.82 27.46
CA GLN A 249 -8.24 13.14 28.24
C GLN A 249 -7.04 12.24 27.91
N ALA A 250 -7.25 10.93 27.77
CA ALA A 250 -6.20 10.00 27.39
C ALA A 250 -5.75 10.16 25.92
N GLU A 251 -6.52 10.88 25.13
CA GLU A 251 -6.20 11.26 23.76
C GLU A 251 -5.55 12.64 23.61
N GLY A 252 -5.44 13.41 24.70
CA GLY A 252 -4.90 14.78 24.73
C GLY A 252 -5.94 15.89 24.55
N LEU A 253 -7.22 15.60 24.77
CA LEU A 253 -8.36 16.52 24.66
C LEU A 253 -9.10 16.67 26.00
N THR A 254 -9.99 17.64 26.12
CA THR A 254 -10.65 17.94 27.41
C THR A 254 -12.00 17.26 27.55
N THR A 255 -12.77 17.18 26.46
CA THR A 255 -14.16 16.70 26.48
C THR A 255 -14.46 15.67 25.38
N ALA A 256 -15.45 14.81 25.61
CA ALA A 256 -15.95 13.86 24.62
C ALA A 256 -16.52 14.56 23.37
N ALA A 257 -17.03 15.79 23.51
CA ALA A 257 -17.48 16.59 22.37
C ALA A 257 -16.29 16.99 21.49
N GLU A 258 -15.20 17.47 22.08
CA GLU A 258 -13.95 17.78 21.36
C GLU A 258 -13.37 16.55 20.68
N LEU A 259 -13.38 15.38 21.34
CA LEU A 259 -12.92 14.14 20.73
C LEU A 259 -13.74 13.75 19.50
N ARG A 260 -15.08 13.82 19.59
CA ARG A 260 -15.97 13.52 18.46
C ARG A 260 -15.77 14.49 17.29
N GLU A 261 -15.61 15.79 17.57
CA GLU A 261 -15.31 16.77 16.52
C GLU A 261 -13.90 16.58 15.93
N GLY A 262 -12.92 16.24 16.76
CA GLY A 262 -11.56 15.92 16.31
C GLY A 262 -11.52 14.69 15.40
N LEU A 263 -12.34 13.67 15.69
CA LEU A 263 -12.46 12.47 14.86
C LEU A 263 -13.02 12.79 13.48
N LYS A 264 -13.94 13.74 13.34
CA LYS A 264 -14.43 14.18 12.02
C LYS A 264 -13.34 14.78 11.14
N GLY A 265 -12.26 15.30 11.73
CA GLY A 265 -11.08 15.74 10.98
C GLY A 265 -10.34 14.60 10.27
N HIS A 266 -10.49 13.36 10.75
CA HIS A 266 -9.90 12.16 10.15
C HIS A 266 -10.96 11.29 9.44
N TYR A 267 -12.20 11.33 9.90
CA TYR A 267 -13.34 10.54 9.41
C TYR A 267 -14.54 11.48 9.16
N PRO A 268 -14.58 12.21 8.03
CA PRO A 268 -15.59 13.26 7.78
C PRO A 268 -17.04 12.79 7.87
N ASP A 269 -17.30 11.53 7.48
CA ASP A 269 -18.64 10.93 7.43
C ASP A 269 -19.03 10.20 8.73
N LEU A 270 -18.25 10.34 9.81
CA LEU A 270 -18.46 9.62 11.06
C LEU A 270 -19.75 10.05 11.76
N ALA A 271 -20.67 9.11 11.93
CA ALA A 271 -21.94 9.28 12.62
C ALA A 271 -21.86 8.83 14.09
N GLY A 272 -22.78 9.35 14.92
CA GLY A 272 -22.85 8.97 16.34
C GLY A 272 -23.15 7.49 16.59
N THR A 273 -23.78 6.82 15.62
CA THR A 273 -24.16 5.40 15.66
C THR A 273 -23.10 4.47 15.08
N ASP A 274 -21.97 5.01 14.62
CA ASP A 274 -20.88 4.19 14.11
C ASP A 274 -20.11 3.53 15.25
N GLU A 275 -19.66 2.31 15.02
CA GLU A 275 -18.80 1.57 15.95
C GLU A 275 -17.34 2.00 15.77
N VAL A 276 -16.68 2.26 16.89
CA VAL A 276 -15.27 2.64 16.97
C VAL A 276 -14.53 1.81 18.02
N ASP A 277 -13.24 1.67 17.81
CA ASP A 277 -12.32 0.99 18.71
C ASP A 277 -11.51 2.02 19.49
N VAL A 278 -11.68 2.05 20.81
CA VAL A 278 -10.82 2.82 21.71
C VAL A 278 -9.65 1.94 22.14
N ILE A 279 -8.49 2.19 21.55
CA ILE A 279 -7.27 1.40 21.75
C ILE A 279 -6.41 2.06 22.82
N THR A 280 -6.06 1.30 23.85
CA THR A 280 -5.15 1.69 24.92
C THR A 280 -3.79 1.06 24.68
N PHE A 281 -2.72 1.87 24.70
CA PHE A 281 -1.37 1.41 24.41
C PHE A 281 -0.35 2.00 25.39
N GLN A 282 0.80 1.36 25.51
CA GLN A 282 1.97 1.82 26.25
C GLN A 282 3.21 1.75 25.37
N ILE A 283 4.04 2.79 25.35
CA ILE A 283 5.32 2.76 24.63
C ILE A 283 6.36 1.98 25.44
N ASN A 284 7.07 1.07 24.78
CA ASN A 284 8.08 0.20 25.42
C ASN A 284 9.41 0.93 25.58
N ASP A 285 9.71 1.88 24.69
CA ASP A 285 10.92 2.69 24.72
C ASP A 285 10.59 4.15 25.04
N LYS A 286 10.97 4.60 26.25
CA LYS A 286 11.18 6.03 26.52
C LYS A 286 12.52 6.53 25.95
N THR A 287 13.26 5.67 25.26
CA THR A 287 14.64 5.85 24.82
C THR A 287 14.70 6.20 23.34
N GLY A 288 14.16 7.37 22.99
CA GLY A 288 14.43 8.04 21.73
C GLY A 288 15.04 9.40 22.00
N ALA A 289 16.14 9.44 22.75
CA ALA A 289 16.94 10.63 23.03
C ALA A 289 18.30 10.50 22.37
N ALA A 290 18.48 11.23 21.26
CA ALA A 290 19.67 11.91 20.74
C ALA A 290 19.52 12.10 19.22
#